data_AF-A0A2E0PQ25-F1
#
_entry.id   AF-A0A2E0PQ25-F1
#
_cell.length_a   1.000
_cell.length_b   1.000
_cell.length_c   1.000
_cell.angle_alpha   90.00
_cell.angle_beta   90.00
_cell.angle_gamma   90.00
#
_symmetry.space_group_name_H-M   'P 1'
#
loop_
_entity.id
_entity.type
_entity.pdbx_description
1 polymer ?
#
loop_
_entity_poly.entity_id
_entity_poly.type
_entity_poly.pdbx_seq_one_letter_code
_entity_poly.pdbx_strand_id
1 'polypeptide(L)'
;NFQWDISLWSEEDSPWELNTWLMFVEDVAYHPEGSNGKANYTNVLHEAVNVGTSLAGSFALEPPEPWDGDDMSVVLIVDWEFRDAANSSNSIPAPGVTTLLCMLAALTPRRNKFSE
;
A
#
# COMPACT_ATOMS: atom_id res chain seq x y z
N ASN A 1 19.65 -15.04 11.52
CA ASN A 1 18.76 -15.41 10.40
C ASN A 1 17.34 -15.22 10.87
N PHE A 2 16.60 -14.30 10.24
CA PHE A 2 15.22 -13.99 10.58
C PHE A 2 14.28 -14.76 9.66
N GLN A 3 13.21 -15.33 10.21
CA GLN A 3 12.19 -16.04 9.45
C GLN A 3 10.81 -15.56 9.90
N TRP A 4 9.90 -15.44 8.93
CA TRP A 4 8.51 -15.10 9.18
C TRP A 4 7.60 -15.95 8.29
N ASP A 5 6.41 -16.19 8.81
CA ASP A 5 5.30 -16.83 8.11
C ASP A 5 4.02 -16.17 8.63
N ILE A 6 3.40 -15.36 7.78
CA ILE A 6 2.26 -14.51 8.11
C ILE A 6 1.00 -15.16 7.54
N SER A 7 0.11 -15.60 8.41
CA SER A 7 -1.22 -16.06 8.02
C SER A 7 -2.20 -14.87 7.99
N LEU A 8 -2.39 -14.24 6.82
CA LEU A 8 -3.50 -13.30 6.64
C LEU A 8 -4.79 -14.07 6.34
N TRP A 9 -5.88 -13.64 6.98
CA TRP A 9 -7.20 -14.27 6.91
C TRP A 9 -7.92 -13.82 5.63
N SER A 10 -7.36 -14.05 4.45
CA SER A 10 -8.10 -13.80 3.20
C SER A 10 -7.66 -14.73 2.07
N GLU A 11 -8.66 -15.11 1.27
CA GLU A 11 -8.55 -16.00 0.12
C GLU A 11 -7.40 -15.62 -0.82
N GLU A 12 -6.82 -16.65 -1.45
CA GLU A 12 -5.64 -16.67 -2.32
C GLU A 12 -5.69 -15.67 -3.50
N ASP A 13 -6.88 -15.12 -3.79
CA ASP A 13 -7.17 -14.21 -4.90
C ASP A 13 -7.62 -12.79 -4.46
N SER A 14 -7.54 -12.46 -3.17
CA SER A 14 -7.96 -11.14 -2.72
C SER A 14 -6.91 -10.09 -3.13
N PRO A 15 -7.30 -8.93 -3.70
CA PRO A 15 -6.40 -8.01 -4.39
C PRO A 15 -5.60 -7.12 -3.41
N TRP A 16 -4.89 -7.76 -2.48
CA TRP A 16 -4.00 -7.09 -1.55
C TRP A 16 -2.60 -7.02 -2.13
N GLU A 17 -2.01 -5.82 -2.12
CA GLU A 17 -0.58 -5.67 -2.30
C GLU A 17 0.07 -5.61 -0.92
N LEU A 18 1.03 -6.51 -0.69
CA LEU A 18 1.76 -6.60 0.56
C LEU A 18 3.15 -5.98 0.40
N ASN A 19 3.64 -5.36 1.46
CA ASN A 19 4.99 -4.83 1.51
C ASN A 19 5.54 -4.97 2.93
N THR A 20 6.57 -5.78 3.09
CA THR A 20 7.08 -6.14 4.42
C THR A 20 8.44 -5.48 4.67
N TRP A 21 8.63 -4.98 5.88
CA TRP A 21 9.82 -4.28 6.32
C TRP A 21 10.37 -4.88 7.62
N LEU A 22 11.69 -4.99 7.72
CA LEU A 22 12.42 -5.23 8.96
C LEU A 22 13.04 -3.92 9.42
N MET A 23 12.73 -3.50 10.65
CA MET A 23 13.28 -2.29 11.25
C MET A 23 14.17 -2.63 12.45
N PHE A 24 15.37 -2.09 12.47
CA PHE A 24 16.35 -2.21 13.54
C PHE A 24 16.25 -0.99 14.43
N VAL A 25 15.76 -1.19 15.66
CA VAL A 25 15.43 -0.11 16.58
C VAL A 25 16.17 -0.34 17.90
N GLU A 26 17.00 0.63 18.28
CA GLU A 26 17.64 0.67 19.59
C GLU A 26 16.66 1.32 20.59
N ASP A 27 16.46 0.69 21.75
CA ASP A 27 15.51 1.19 22.75
C ASP A 27 15.97 2.55 23.30
N VAL A 28 17.25 2.67 23.65
CA VAL A 28 17.88 3.92 24.07
C VAL A 28 19.29 4.06 23.50
N ALA A 29 19.50 5.06 22.64
CA ALA A 29 20.82 5.47 22.19
C ALA A 29 21.36 6.64 23.05
N TYR A 30 22.52 6.46 23.66
CA TYR A 30 23.25 7.52 24.38
C TYR A 30 24.24 8.24 23.46
N HIS A 31 23.90 9.47 23.12
CA HIS A 31 24.73 10.38 22.34
C HIS A 31 24.87 11.76 23.03
N PRO A 32 25.78 11.88 24.03
CA PRO A 32 25.94 13.08 24.85
C PRO A 32 26.52 14.27 24.07
N GLU A 33 27.26 14.00 22.99
CA GLU A 33 27.83 15.03 22.11
C GLU A 33 26.79 15.64 21.15
N GLY A 34 25.51 15.26 21.29
CA GLY A 34 24.41 15.81 20.50
C GLY A 34 24.16 17.30 20.77
N SER A 35 23.98 18.09 19.72
CA SER A 35 23.83 19.55 19.79
C SER A 35 22.58 20.05 20.54
N ASN A 36 21.60 19.17 20.79
CA ASN A 36 20.38 19.50 21.53
C ASN A 36 20.48 19.23 23.05
N GLY A 37 21.61 18.69 23.53
CA GLY A 37 21.84 18.39 24.94
C GLY A 37 20.94 17.30 25.54
N LYS A 38 20.21 16.52 24.73
CA LYS A 38 19.28 15.49 25.22
C LYS A 38 20.00 14.26 25.77
N ALA A 39 21.17 13.95 25.20
CA ALA A 39 22.01 12.80 25.48
C ALA A 39 21.37 11.42 25.27
N ASN A 40 20.13 11.16 25.71
CA ASN A 40 19.44 9.89 25.54
C ASN A 40 18.28 10.02 24.53
N TYR A 41 18.26 9.15 23.53
CA TYR A 41 17.23 9.09 22.50
C TYR A 41 16.56 7.74 22.52
N THR A 42 15.23 7.72 22.63
CA THR A 42 14.45 6.49 22.72
C THR A 42 13.93 6.05 21.36
N ASN A 43 13.84 4.74 21.11
CA ASN A 43 13.32 4.14 19.88
C ASN A 43 14.04 4.67 18.62
N VAL A 44 15.37 4.58 18.62
CA VAL A 44 16.20 5.08 17.52
C VAL A 44 16.23 4.04 16.40
N LEU A 45 15.67 4.40 15.25
CA LEU A 45 15.76 3.58 14.04
C LEU A 45 17.16 3.69 13.44
N HIS A 46 17.84 2.56 13.31
CA HIS A 46 19.13 2.43 12.64
C HIS A 46 18.97 2.11 11.16
N GLU A 47 18.18 1.09 10.86
CA GLU A 47 18.02 0.58 9.51
C GLU A 47 16.60 0.08 9.27
N ALA A 48 16.10 0.30 8.06
CA ALA A 48 14.84 -0.23 7.58
C ALA A 48 15.08 -0.98 6.26
N VAL A 49 14.87 -2.30 6.28
CA VAL A 49 15.10 -3.18 5.15
C VAL A 49 13.78 -3.65 4.59
N ASN A 50 13.53 -3.40 3.31
CA ASN A 50 12.39 -3.96 2.60
C ASN A 50 12.68 -5.43 2.26
N VAL A 51 11.86 -6.35 2.77
CA VAL A 51 12.00 -7.79 2.54
C VAL A 51 11.01 -8.34 1.49
N GLY A 52 10.28 -7.45 0.83
CA GLY A 52 9.42 -7.74 -0.30
C GLY A 52 7.96 -7.98 0.08
N THR A 53 7.25 -8.60 -0.86
CA THR A 53 5.78 -8.69 -0.85
C THR A 53 5.27 -10.07 -0.42
N SER A 54 6.16 -10.94 0.09
CA SER A 54 5.83 -12.32 0.44
C SER A 54 5.36 -12.45 1.89
N LEU A 55 4.31 -13.24 2.11
CA LEU A 55 3.79 -13.60 3.43
C LEU A 55 4.75 -14.49 4.23
N ALA A 56 5.57 -15.26 3.54
CA ALA A 56 6.58 -16.11 4.15
C ALA A 56 7.95 -15.82 3.55
N GLY A 57 8.97 -15.82 4.40
CA GLY A 57 10.31 -15.50 3.96
C GLY A 57 11.36 -15.74 5.03
N SER A 58 12.60 -15.67 4.58
CA SER A 58 13.77 -15.65 5.44
C SER A 58 14.71 -14.57 4.97
N PHE A 59 15.31 -13.85 5.90
CA PHE A 59 16.31 -12.85 5.60
C PHE A 59 17.52 -13.01 6.52
N ALA A 60 18.66 -13.23 5.89
CA ALA A 60 19.94 -13.31 6.58
C ALA A 60 20.63 -11.95 6.47
N LEU A 61 20.69 -11.24 7.58
CA LEU A 61 21.49 -10.02 7.71
C LEU A 61 22.23 -9.99 9.04
N GLU A 62 23.32 -9.25 9.06
CA GLU A 62 23.98 -8.85 10.30
C GLU A 62 23.30 -7.58 10.81
N PRO A 63 22.84 -7.54 12.08
CA PRO A 63 22.28 -6.33 12.65
C PRO A 63 23.28 -5.15 12.55
N PRO A 64 22.80 -3.91 12.37
CA PRO A 64 23.66 -2.73 12.41
C PRO A 64 24.28 -2.56 13.80
N GLU A 65 25.42 -1.88 13.84
CA GLU A 65 26.11 -1.57 15.09
C GLU A 65 25.28 -0.55 15.90
N PRO A 66 24.95 -0.85 17.17
CA PRO A 66 24.28 0.09 18.07
C PRO A 66 25.17 1.32 18.37
N TRP A 67 24.58 2.41 18.88
CA TRP A 67 25.36 3.62 19.16
C TRP A 67 26.26 3.48 20.39
N ASP A 68 25.76 2.85 21.45
CA ASP A 68 26.46 2.77 22.74
C ASP A 68 26.19 1.49 23.53
N GLY A 69 25.27 0.64 23.08
CA GLY A 69 24.78 -0.51 23.85
C GLY A 69 24.58 -1.80 23.05
N ASP A 70 23.79 -2.72 23.63
CA ASP A 70 23.33 -3.97 23.01
C ASP A 70 21.83 -4.16 23.29
N ASP A 71 21.07 -3.08 23.07
CA ASP A 71 19.61 -3.01 23.26
C ASP A 71 18.88 -2.87 21.91
N MET A 72 19.47 -3.44 20.86
CA MET A 72 18.87 -3.50 19.53
C MET A 72 17.70 -4.49 19.49
N SER A 73 16.56 -4.03 19.01
CA SER A 73 15.37 -4.82 18.72
C SER A 73 15.07 -4.84 17.22
N VAL A 74 14.44 -5.92 16.76
CA VAL A 74 13.97 -6.04 15.37
C VAL A 74 12.46 -6.05 15.32
N VAL A 75 11.88 -5.14 14.55
CA VAL A 75 10.45 -4.99 14.35
C VAL A 75 10.08 -5.40 12.93
N LEU A 76 9.19 -6.37 12.78
CA LEU A 76 8.60 -6.74 11.49
C LEU A 76 7.33 -5.91 11.27
N ILE A 77 7.33 -5.10 10.20
CA ILE A 77 6.17 -4.33 9.77
C ILE A 77 5.62 -4.96 8.49
N VAL A 78 4.34 -5.29 8.51
CA VAL A 78 3.58 -5.72 7.34
C VAL A 78 2.69 -4.56 6.94
N ASP A 79 3.00 -3.95 5.81
CA ASP A 79 2.17 -2.95 5.17
C ASP A 79 1.32 -3.64 4.10
N TRP A 80 0.04 -3.29 4.03
CA TRP A 80 -0.89 -3.90 3.08
C TRP A 80 -1.87 -2.86 2.53
N GLU A 81 -2.13 -2.93 1.24
CA GLU A 81 -3.09 -2.08 0.55
C GLU A 81 -4.13 -2.94 -0.18
N PHE A 82 -5.41 -2.56 -0.06
CA PHE A 82 -6.47 -3.14 -0.89
C PHE A 82 -6.52 -2.40 -2.22
N ARG A 83 -6.30 -3.11 -3.32
CA ARG A 83 -6.64 -2.58 -4.64
C ARG A 83 -8.00 -3.10 -5.04
N ASP A 84 -9.02 -2.26 -4.93
CA ASP A 84 -10.27 -2.54 -5.62
C ASP A 84 -9.95 -2.76 -7.10
N ALA A 85 -10.39 -3.89 -7.67
CA ALA A 85 -10.32 -4.10 -9.10
C ALA A 85 -10.97 -2.87 -9.74
N ALA A 86 -10.19 -2.07 -10.46
CA ALA A 86 -10.64 -0.81 -11.02
C ALA A 86 -12.04 -1.03 -11.58
N ASN A 87 -13.04 -0.32 -11.05
CA ASN A 87 -14.41 -0.41 -11.54
C ASN A 87 -14.36 -0.08 -13.03
N SER A 88 -14.22 -1.10 -13.88
CA SER A 88 -14.19 -1.00 -15.33
C SER A 88 -15.60 -0.84 -15.85
N SER A 89 -16.49 -0.24 -15.05
CA SER A 89 -17.69 0.35 -15.55
C SER A 89 -17.25 1.64 -16.25
N ASN A 90 -16.93 1.51 -17.54
CA ASN A 90 -17.14 2.57 -18.52
C ASN A 90 -18.65 2.91 -18.59
N SER A 91 -19.26 3.19 -17.44
CA SER A 91 -20.67 3.48 -17.28
C SER A 91 -20.85 4.94 -17.62
N ILE A 92 -21.30 5.18 -18.83
CA ILE A 92 -21.82 6.49 -19.20
C ILE A 92 -23.04 6.74 -18.28
N PRO A 93 -23.12 7.90 -17.59
CA PRO A 93 -24.26 8.19 -16.75
C PRO A 93 -25.55 8.07 -17.57
N ALA A 94 -26.52 7.30 -17.07
CA ALA A 94 -27.78 6.99 -17.76
C ALA A 94 -28.51 8.22 -18.38
N PRO A 95 -28.46 9.42 -17.78
CA PRO A 95 -28.98 10.64 -18.42
C PRO A 95 -28.33 10.96 -19.78
N GLY A 96 -27.01 10.74 -19.92
CA GLY A 96 -26.26 11.01 -21.15
C GLY A 96 -26.61 10.08 -22.30
N VAL A 97 -26.91 8.81 -22.01
CA VAL A 97 -27.38 7.83 -23.02
C VAL A 97 -28.78 8.21 -23.50
N THR A 98 -29.65 8.60 -22.56
CA THR A 98 -31.05 8.95 -22.86
C THR A 98 -31.13 10.22 -23.73
N THR A 99 -30.35 11.26 -23.43
CA THR A 99 -30.33 12.48 -24.23
C THR A 99 -29.82 12.24 -25.64
N LEU A 100 -28.77 11.43 -25.81
CA LEU A 100 -28.26 11.06 -27.13
C LEU A 100 -29.31 10.29 -27.96
N LEU A 101 -29.99 9.30 -27.36
CA LEU A 101 -31.06 8.57 -28.05
C LEU A 101 -32.22 9.49 -28.44
N CYS A 102 -32.63 10.42 -27.57
CA CYS A 102 -33.68 11.39 -27.86
C CYS A 102 -33.29 12.32 -29.02
N MET A 103 -32.03 12.78 -29.08
CA MET A 103 -31.53 13.60 -30.19
C MET A 103 -31.49 12.81 -31.50
N LEU A 104 -31.05 11.56 -31.47
CA LEU A 104 -31.05 10.67 -32.65
C LEU A 104 -32.46 10.38 -33.15
N ALA A 105 -33.42 10.15 -32.24
CA ALA A 105 -34.82 9.99 -32.60
C ALA A 105 -35.42 11.26 -33.23
N ALA A 106 -35.05 12.43 -32.70
CA ALA A 106 -35.48 13.72 -33.25
C ALA A 106 -34.89 14.03 -34.65
N LEU A 107 -33.73 13.46 -34.97
CA LEU A 107 -33.07 13.59 -36.28
C LEU A 107 -33.64 12.65 -37.35
N THR A 108 -34.60 11.78 -37.01
CA THR A 108 -35.22 10.91 -38.01
C THR A 108 -36.10 11.71 -38.98
N PRO A 109 -35.90 11.60 -40.31
CA PRO A 109 -36.69 12.35 -41.27
C PRO A 109 -38.17 11.96 -41.16
N ARG A 110 -39.04 12.93 -40.88
CA ARG A 110 -40.49 12.74 -40.99
C ARG A 110 -40.83 12.49 -42.45
N ARG A 111 -41.20 11.25 -42.78
CA ARG A 111 -41.71 10.88 -44.10
C ARG A 111 -43.09 11.51 -44.29
N ASN A 112 -43.15 12.71 -44.84
CA ASN A 112 -44.42 13.32 -45.25
C ASN A 112 -45.02 12.47 -46.36
N LYS A 113 -46.00 11.63 -46.00
CA LYS A 113 -46.91 11.05 -46.99
C LYS A 113 -47.84 12.17 -47.43
N PHE A 114 -47.50 12.85 -48.53
CA PHE A 114 -48.51 13.52 -49.33
C PHE A 114 -49.46 12.42 -49.80
N SER A 115 -50.68 12.43 -49.24
CA SER A 115 -51.80 11.68 -49.79
C SER A 115 -52.54 12.64 -50.72
N GLU A 116 -52.81 12.15 -51.93
CA GLU A 116 -53.54 12.73 -53.09
C GLU A 116 -54.21 14.10 -52.92
#